data_AF-D8SFB5-F1
#
_entry.id   AF-D8SFB5-F1
#
_cell.length_a   1.000
_cell.length_b   1.000
_cell.length_c   1.000
_cell.angle_alpha   90.00
_cell.angle_beta   90.00
_cell.angle_gamma   90.00
#
_symmetry.space_group_name_H-M   'P 1'
#
loop_
_entity.id
_entity.type
_entity.pdbx_description
1 polymer ?
#
loop_
_entity_poly.entity_id
_entity_poly.type
_entity_poly.pdbx_seq_one_letter_code
_entity_poly.pdbx_strand_id
1 'polypeptide(L)'
;MREPTQEWELYRPVVLWTANRDRYFGEGATLDFGADGELIVRENGLTVWSTGTAGKGVTEMCITNLGNLLLRNSTDHIIWQSFDSPSDTFPIQVAFKPGNRLVSWASPKDSSQGSYSLAMEENRLALYFNS
;
A
#
# COMPACT_ATOMS: atom_id res chain seq x y z
N MET A 1 4.26 33.75 -2.28
CA MET A 1 3.53 32.51 -2.55
C MET A 1 2.79 32.70 -3.86
N ARG A 2 2.82 31.72 -4.77
CA ARG A 2 2.14 31.80 -6.06
C ARG A 2 0.77 31.15 -5.89
N GLU A 3 -0.29 31.87 -6.26
CA GLU A 3 -1.66 31.34 -6.23
C GLU A 3 -1.81 30.24 -7.30
N PRO A 4 -2.53 29.14 -7.01
CA PRO A 4 -2.80 28.10 -7.99
C PRO A 4 -3.67 28.65 -9.12
N THR A 5 -3.29 28.35 -10.36
CA THR A 5 -3.97 28.83 -11.57
C THR A 5 -4.93 27.81 -12.17
N GLN A 6 -4.98 26.59 -11.61
CA GLN A 6 -5.85 25.53 -12.11
C GLN A 6 -6.46 24.67 -11.00
N GLU A 7 -7.72 24.27 -11.17
CA GLU A 7 -8.50 23.55 -10.15
C GLU A 7 -7.85 22.22 -9.71
N TRP A 8 -7.14 21.53 -10.61
CA TRP A 8 -6.41 20.30 -10.28
C TRP A 8 -5.12 20.55 -9.48
N GLU A 9 -4.61 21.79 -9.39
CA GLU A 9 -3.51 22.14 -8.49
C GLU A 9 -3.97 22.21 -7.01
N LEU A 10 -5.29 22.28 -6.78
CA LEU A 10 -5.91 22.18 -5.45
C LEU A 10 -6.10 20.72 -5.00
N TYR A 11 -6.23 19.78 -5.94
CA TYR A 11 -6.43 18.36 -5.66
C TYR A 11 -5.12 17.59 -5.78
N ARG A 12 -4.35 17.58 -4.69
CA ARG A 12 -3.22 16.65 -4.57
C ARG A 12 -3.77 15.23 -4.51
N PRO A 13 -3.33 14.31 -5.39
CA PRO A 13 -3.70 12.90 -5.30
C PRO A 13 -3.36 12.37 -3.91
N VAL A 14 -4.33 11.78 -3.23
CA VAL A 14 -4.09 11.09 -1.96
C VAL A 14 -3.63 9.68 -2.30
N VAL A 15 -2.42 9.35 -1.88
CA VAL A 15 -1.90 7.99 -2.01
C VAL A 15 -2.56 7.13 -0.93
N LEU A 16 -3.44 6.21 -1.36
CA LEU A 16 -4.16 5.32 -0.43
C LEU A 16 -3.32 4.11 -0.01
N TRP A 17 -2.35 3.70 -0.83
CA TRP A 17 -1.48 2.56 -0.58
C TRP A 17 -0.21 2.61 -1.44
N THR A 18 0.91 2.11 -0.92
CA THR A 18 2.17 1.93 -1.67
C THR A 18 2.74 0.53 -1.47
N ALA A 19 3.24 -0.08 -2.55
CA ALA A 19 3.86 -1.41 -2.52
C ALA A 19 5.17 -1.41 -1.71
N ASN A 20 6.01 -0.37 -1.89
CA ASN A 20 7.24 -0.20 -1.15
C ASN A 20 7.33 1.22 -0.60
N ARG A 21 7.33 1.36 0.72
CA ARG A 21 7.42 2.66 1.41
C ARG A 21 8.83 3.19 1.56
N ASP A 22 9.77 2.28 1.80
CA ASP A 22 11.13 2.64 2.20
C ASP A 22 11.96 3.08 0.98
N ARG A 23 11.52 2.70 -0.23
CA ARG A 23 12.23 3.01 -1.46
C ARG A 23 11.29 3.10 -2.66
N TYR A 24 11.30 4.25 -3.33
CA TYR A 24 10.71 4.37 -4.66
C TYR A 24 11.40 3.43 -5.64
N PHE A 25 10.62 2.89 -6.57
CA PHE A 25 11.18 2.16 -7.68
C PHE A 25 11.87 3.14 -8.64
N GLY A 26 13.03 2.75 -9.15
CA GLY A 26 13.80 3.48 -10.12
C GLY A 26 13.12 3.50 -11.49
N GLU A 27 13.63 4.37 -12.35
CA GLU A 27 13.16 4.49 -13.72
C GLU A 27 13.35 3.17 -14.48
N GLY A 28 12.33 2.74 -15.23
CA GLY A 28 12.33 1.47 -15.95
C GLY A 28 11.91 0.25 -15.13
N ALA A 29 11.46 0.42 -13.87
CA ALA A 29 10.83 -0.66 -13.13
C ALA A 29 9.53 -1.13 -13.81
N THR A 30 9.30 -2.44 -13.83
CA THR A 30 8.10 -3.06 -14.41
C THR A 30 7.24 -3.69 -13.34
N LEU A 31 5.92 -3.69 -13.57
CA LEU A 31 4.94 -4.44 -12.77
C LEU A 31 4.44 -5.59 -13.63
N ASP A 32 4.69 -6.81 -13.17
CA ASP A 32 4.34 -8.03 -13.88
C ASP A 32 3.36 -8.86 -13.06
N PHE A 33 2.26 -9.28 -13.68
CA PHE A 33 1.34 -10.26 -13.12
C PHE A 33 1.57 -11.60 -13.83
N GLY A 34 2.22 -12.53 -13.12
CA GLY A 34 2.67 -13.81 -13.63
C GLY A 34 1.53 -14.82 -13.80
N ALA A 35 1.72 -15.78 -14.70
CA ALA A 35 0.77 -16.88 -14.92
C ALA A 35 0.66 -17.83 -13.70
N ASP A 36 1.63 -17.78 -12.80
CA ASP A 36 1.60 -18.45 -11.49
C ASP A 36 0.80 -17.69 -10.43
N GLY A 37 0.24 -16.54 -10.79
CA GLY A 37 -0.59 -15.72 -9.93
C GLY A 37 0.19 -14.78 -9.01
N GLU A 38 1.49 -14.56 -9.24
CA GLU A 38 2.29 -13.60 -8.49
C GLU A 38 2.27 -12.21 -9.12
N LEU A 39 1.97 -11.18 -8.33
CA LEU A 39 2.21 -9.78 -8.71
C LEU A 39 3.58 -9.35 -8.21
N ILE A 40 4.46 -8.94 -9.13
CA ILE A 40 5.89 -8.68 -8.89
C ILE A 40 6.27 -7.33 -9.47
N VAL A 41 7.07 -6.56 -8.72
CA VAL A 41 7.81 -5.41 -9.28
C VAL A 41 9.24 -5.81 -9.54
N ARG A 42 9.72 -5.58 -10.78
CA ARG A 42 11.10 -5.81 -11.18
C ARG A 42 11.83 -4.51 -11.49
N GLU A 43 13.10 -4.44 -11.12
CA GLU A 43 13.99 -3.32 -11.43
C GLU A 43 15.32 -3.92 -11.90
N ASN A 44 15.77 -3.55 -13.10
CA ASN A 44 16.99 -4.12 -13.72
C ASN A 44 17.01 -5.66 -13.73
N GLY A 45 15.85 -6.29 -13.92
CA GLY A 45 15.69 -7.75 -13.93
C GLY A 45 15.62 -8.41 -12.56
N LEU A 46 15.76 -7.65 -11.46
CA LEU A 46 15.66 -8.17 -10.09
C LEU A 46 14.26 -7.92 -9.51
N THR A 47 13.71 -8.91 -8.81
CA THR A 47 12.49 -8.72 -8.02
C THR A 47 12.80 -7.84 -6.82
N VAL A 48 12.12 -6.69 -6.73
CA VAL A 48 12.29 -5.72 -5.64
C VAL A 48 11.07 -5.61 -4.73
N TRP A 49 9.95 -6.19 -5.14
CA TRP A 49 8.75 -6.37 -4.33
C TRP A 49 7.86 -7.46 -4.94
N SER A 50 7.17 -8.23 -4.10
CA SER A 50 6.09 -9.11 -4.56
C SER A 50 5.02 -9.32 -3.50
N THR A 51 3.87 -9.82 -3.96
CA THR A 51 2.73 -10.19 -3.10
C THR A 51 2.88 -11.56 -2.44
N GLY A 52 3.86 -12.37 -2.87
CA GLY A 52 4.08 -13.72 -2.36
C GLY A 52 2.92 -14.67 -2.62
N THR A 53 2.19 -14.49 -3.73
CA THR A 53 1.01 -15.29 -4.11
C THR A 53 1.29 -16.37 -5.14
N ALA A 54 2.54 -16.54 -5.56
CA ALA A 54 2.95 -17.58 -6.50
C ALA A 54 2.40 -18.96 -6.10
N GLY A 55 1.70 -19.61 -7.03
CA GLY A 55 1.14 -20.95 -6.83
C GLY A 55 -0.03 -21.04 -5.86
N LYS A 56 -0.53 -19.91 -5.32
CA LYS A 56 -1.68 -19.90 -4.39
C LYS A 56 -3.03 -19.93 -5.11
N GLY A 57 -3.03 -20.08 -6.43
CA GLY A 57 -4.25 -20.18 -7.24
C GLY A 57 -4.90 -18.84 -7.57
N VAL A 58 -4.14 -17.73 -7.53
CA VAL A 58 -4.64 -16.44 -8.03
C VAL A 58 -4.88 -16.55 -9.53
N THR A 59 -6.06 -16.14 -9.97
CA THR A 59 -6.46 -16.12 -11.38
C THR A 59 -6.83 -14.73 -11.87
N GLU A 60 -7.06 -13.79 -10.95
CA GLU A 60 -7.54 -12.46 -11.30
C GLU A 60 -6.93 -11.39 -10.38
N MET A 61 -6.60 -10.26 -10.99
CA MET A 61 -6.22 -9.01 -10.31
C MET A 61 -7.30 -7.95 -10.59
N CYS A 62 -7.86 -7.37 -9.53
CA CYS A 62 -8.96 -6.42 -9.65
C CYS A 62 -8.72 -5.19 -8.76
N ILE A 63 -9.08 -4.00 -9.24
CA ILE A 63 -9.17 -2.79 -8.42
C ILE A 63 -10.64 -2.50 -8.17
N THR A 64 -11.04 -2.47 -6.90
CA THR A 64 -12.40 -2.12 -6.51
C THR A 64 -12.68 -0.64 -6.73
N ASN A 65 -13.97 -0.26 -6.76
CA ASN A 65 -14.40 1.14 -6.79
C ASN A 65 -13.89 1.98 -5.59
N LEU A 66 -13.40 1.32 -4.54
CA LEU A 66 -12.84 1.93 -3.34
C LEU A 66 -11.31 2.00 -3.36
N GLY A 67 -10.67 1.56 -4.45
CA GLY A 67 -9.21 1.60 -4.62
C GLY A 67 -8.46 0.44 -3.96
N ASN A 68 -9.15 -0.56 -3.39
CA ASN A 68 -8.50 -1.78 -2.93
C ASN A 68 -8.04 -2.63 -4.13
N LEU A 69 -6.77 -3.01 -4.15
CA LEU A 69 -6.21 -3.93 -5.13
C LEU A 69 -6.33 -5.36 -4.57
N LEU A 70 -7.05 -6.21 -5.27
CA LEU A 70 -7.35 -7.59 -4.89
C LEU A 70 -6.65 -8.58 -5.83
N LEU A 71 -6.12 -9.65 -5.25
CA LEU A 71 -5.76 -10.87 -5.95
C LEU A 71 -6.68 -12.00 -5.46
N ARG A 72 -7.44 -12.60 -6.37
CA ARG A 72 -8.43 -13.65 -6.03
C ARG A 72 -8.31 -14.87 -6.95
N ASN A 73 -8.81 -16.00 -6.46
CA ASN A 73 -8.92 -17.23 -7.24
C ASN A 73 -10.23 -17.31 -8.03
N SER A 74 -10.42 -18.41 -8.76
CA SER A 74 -11.61 -18.66 -9.58
C SER A 74 -12.92 -18.84 -8.80
N THR A 75 -12.85 -18.97 -7.47
CA THR A 75 -14.02 -19.07 -6.58
C THR A 75 -14.28 -17.76 -5.83
N ASP A 76 -13.76 -16.64 -6.32
CA ASP A 76 -13.83 -15.31 -5.69
C ASP A 76 -13.19 -15.20 -4.29
N HIS A 77 -12.37 -16.18 -3.90
CA HIS A 77 -11.65 -16.12 -2.63
C HIS A 77 -10.45 -15.17 -2.75
N ILE A 78 -10.41 -14.18 -1.87
CA ILE A 78 -9.33 -13.19 -1.79
C ILE A 78 -8.09 -13.85 -1.18
N ILE A 79 -7.01 -13.93 -1.96
CA ILE A 79 -5.72 -14.48 -1.54
C ILE A 79 -4.82 -13.37 -0.99
N TRP A 80 -4.93 -12.16 -1.56
CA TRP A 80 -4.18 -10.99 -1.13
C TRP A 80 -4.97 -9.72 -1.42
N GLN A 81 -4.83 -8.71 -0.57
CA GLN A 81 -5.37 -7.38 -0.79
C GLN A 81 -4.47 -6.28 -0.24
N SER A 82 -4.40 -5.14 -0.93
CA SER A 82 -3.52 -4.03 -0.54
C SER A 82 -3.87 -3.47 0.84
N PHE A 83 -5.15 -3.46 1.20
CA PHE A 83 -5.63 -2.90 2.47
C PHE A 83 -5.24 -3.73 3.72
N ASP A 84 -4.85 -5.00 3.56
CA ASP A 84 -4.32 -5.82 4.66
C ASP A 84 -2.82 -5.55 4.92
N SER A 85 -2.18 -4.77 4.05
CA SER A 85 -0.79 -4.32 4.20
C SER A 85 -0.72 -2.79 4.11
N PRO A 86 -1.38 -2.06 5.02
CA PRO A 86 -1.52 -0.62 4.93
C PRO A 86 -0.18 0.09 5.11
N SER A 87 0.00 1.17 4.34
CA SER A 87 1.16 2.04 4.47
C SER A 87 0.93 3.04 5.62
N ASP A 88 0.29 4.14 5.32
CA ASP A 88 0.30 5.40 6.07
C ASP A 88 -1.09 6.06 6.09
N THR A 89 -1.89 5.78 5.06
CA THR A 89 -3.29 6.13 4.98
C THR A 89 -4.13 4.87 5.19
N PHE A 90 -4.93 4.86 6.26
CA PHE A 90 -5.96 3.84 6.42
C PHE A 90 -7.21 4.34 5.70
N PRO A 91 -7.75 3.61 4.70
CA PRO A 91 -9.06 3.94 4.18
C PRO A 91 -10.05 3.85 5.35
N ILE A 92 -10.86 4.89 5.55
CA ILE A 92 -11.88 4.97 6.62
C ILE A 92 -12.83 3.75 6.68
N GLN A 93 -12.85 2.92 5.63
CA GLN A 93 -13.71 1.74 5.48
C GLN A 93 -13.04 0.41 5.84
N VAL A 94 -11.75 0.39 6.16
CA VAL A 94 -11.10 -0.79 6.74
C VAL A 94 -11.25 -0.68 8.26
N ALA A 95 -11.51 -1.79 8.95
CA ALA A 95 -11.50 -1.79 10.41
C ALA A 95 -10.05 -1.73 10.91
N PHE A 96 -9.70 -0.72 11.71
CA PHE A 96 -8.41 -0.63 12.35
C PHE A 96 -8.42 -1.63 13.53
N LYS A 97 -8.09 -2.89 13.23
CA LYS A 97 -8.22 -4.03 14.16
C LYS A 97 -6.97 -4.17 15.05
N PRO A 98 -7.08 -4.82 16.22
CA PRO A 98 -5.93 -5.19 17.03
C PRO A 98 -4.82 -5.83 16.18
N GLY A 99 -3.59 -5.33 16.34
CA GLY A 99 -2.42 -5.72 15.55
C GLY A 99 -2.06 -4.75 14.42
N ASN A 100 -2.99 -3.89 13.98
CA ASN A 100 -2.71 -2.89 12.95
C ASN A 100 -1.91 -1.71 13.52
N ARG A 101 -0.96 -1.18 12.72
CA ARG A 101 -0.15 -0.01 13.06
C ARG A 101 0.04 0.90 11.84
N LEU A 102 -0.20 2.19 12.04
CA LEU A 102 0.14 3.26 11.12
C LEU A 102 1.44 3.91 11.60
N VAL A 103 2.38 4.13 10.69
CA VAL A 103 3.64 4.85 10.97
C VAL A 103 3.62 6.13 10.16
N SER A 104 3.91 7.26 10.81
CA SER A 104 3.95 8.56 10.14
C SER A 104 5.06 8.58 9.09
N TRP A 105 4.96 9.52 8.15
CA TRP A 105 6.11 9.88 7.32
C TRP A 105 7.20 10.57 8.14
N ALA A 106 8.44 10.43 7.71
CA ALA A 106 9.58 11.17 8.26
C ALA A 106 9.42 12.68 8.00
N SER A 107 8.87 13.06 6.84
CA SER A 107 8.49 14.44 6.53
C SER A 107 7.42 14.52 5.44
N PRO A 108 6.80 15.69 5.18
CA PRO A 108 5.84 15.85 4.08
C PRO A 108 6.37 15.53 2.67
N LYS A 109 7.70 15.39 2.50
CA LYS A 109 8.36 15.05 1.23
C LYS A 109 9.08 13.70 1.26
N ASP A 110 9.07 13.02 2.41
CA ASP A 110 9.84 11.79 2.63
C ASP A 110 8.92 10.74 3.25
N SER A 111 8.55 9.74 2.44
CA SER A 111 7.62 8.67 2.79
C SER A 111 8.25 7.55 3.62
N SER A 112 9.54 7.67 3.97
CA SER A 112 10.18 6.74 4.89
C SER A 112 9.57 6.82 6.30
N GLN A 113 9.84 5.80 7.12
CA GLN A 113 9.26 5.67 8.45
C GLN A 113 9.66 6.83 9.37
N GLY A 114 8.67 7.56 9.89
CA GLY A 114 8.84 8.67 10.80
C GLY A 114 8.76 8.30 12.28
N SER A 115 8.89 9.32 13.13
CA SER A 115 9.01 9.17 14.58
C SER A 115 7.71 8.86 15.31
N TYR A 116 6.56 8.75 14.63
CA TYR A 116 5.28 8.50 15.29
C TYR A 116 4.62 7.25 14.74
N SER A 117 3.95 6.50 15.62
CA SER A 117 3.05 5.44 15.17
C SER A 117 1.76 5.38 15.98
N LEU A 118 0.64 5.16 15.28
CA LEU A 118 -0.67 4.90 15.86
C LEU A 118 -0.94 3.39 15.76
N ALA A 119 -1.20 2.70 16.86
CA ALA A 119 -1.45 1.27 16.85
C ALA A 119 -2.80 0.95 17.50
N MET A 120 -3.55 0.02 16.90
CA MET A 120 -4.67 -0.62 17.57
C MET A 120 -4.13 -1.86 18.29
N GLU A 121 -4.24 -1.85 19.60
CA GLU A 121 -3.95 -2.98 20.47
C GLU A 121 -5.26 -3.67 20.85
N GLU A 122 -5.20 -4.81 21.54
CA GLU A 122 -6.40 -5.62 21.86
C GLU A 122 -7.56 -4.80 22.46
N ASN A 123 -7.26 -3.81 23.30
CA ASN A 123 -8.28 -3.03 24.01
C ASN A 123 -8.02 -1.51 24.01
N ARG A 124 -7.10 -0.99 23.19
CA ARG A 124 -6.81 0.45 23.16
C ARG A 124 -6.20 0.90 21.83
N LEU A 125 -6.45 2.18 21.54
CA LEU A 125 -5.70 2.93 20.53
C LEU A 125 -4.52 3.63 21.22
N ALA A 126 -3.30 3.38 20.76
CA ALA A 126 -2.08 3.93 21.35
C ALA A 126 -1.27 4.74 20.33
N LEU A 127 -0.77 5.90 20.76
CA LEU A 127 0.17 6.72 20.01
C LEU A 127 1.57 6.55 20.62
N TYR A 128 2.53 6.19 19.78
CA TYR A 128 3.93 5.97 20.13
C TYR A 128 4.83 7.02 19.51
N PHE A 129 5.89 7.36 20.25
CA PHE A 129 7.09 7.98 19.71
C PHE A 129 8.12 6.86 19.46
N ASN A 130 8.50 6.66 18.21
CA ASN A 130 9.48 5.66 17.78
C ASN A 130 10.88 6.26 17.96
N SER A 131 11.57 5.88 19.04
CA SER A 131 12.97 6.27 19.32
C SER A 131 13.96 5.25 18.78
#